data_AF-A0A7W5ZTE7-F1
#
_entry.id   AF-A0A7W5ZTE7-F1
#
_cell.length_a   1.000
_cell.length_b   1.000
_cell.length_c   1.000
_cell.angle_alpha   90.00
_cell.angle_beta   90.00
_cell.angle_gamma   90.00
#
_symmetry.space_group_name_H-M   'P 1'
#
loop_
_entity.id
_entity.type
_entity.pdbx_description
1 polymer ?
#
loop_
_entity_poly.entity_id
_entity_poly.type
_entity_poly.pdbx_seq_one_letter_code
_entity_poly.pdbx_strand_id
1 'polypeptide(L)' 'MRVSERMIEAAAEMVEKERDDEVARIQAALAEEGEDYCIECDDPISAARKAALPSAERCIHCQEQYERNARAAHSA' A
#
# COMPACT_ATOMS: atom_id res chain seq x y z
N MET A 1 25.85 -8.38 28.04
CA MET A 1 25.10 -9.52 27.44
C MET A 1 25.81 -9.87 26.14
N ARG A 2 26.16 -11.14 25.88
CA ARG A 2 26.81 -11.56 24.62
C ARG A 2 25.73 -12.14 23.69
N VAL A 3 25.55 -11.55 22.51
CA VAL A 3 24.64 -12.06 21.49
C VAL A 3 25.23 -13.35 20.92
N SER A 4 24.39 -14.38 20.78
CA SER A 4 24.77 -15.68 20.20
C SER A 4 24.31 -15.78 18.75
N GLU A 5 24.91 -16.67 17.96
CA GLU A 5 24.54 -16.93 16.56
C GLU A 5 23.04 -17.28 16.41
N ARG A 6 22.54 -18.16 17.29
CA ARG A 6 21.11 -18.50 17.35
C ARG A 6 20.20 -17.29 17.63
N MET A 7 20.68 -16.30 18.37
CA MET A 7 19.91 -15.06 18.60
C MET A 7 19.87 -14.18 17.35
N ILE A 8 20.92 -14.20 16.53
CA ILE A 8 20.98 -13.48 15.26
C ILE A 8 20.02 -14.12 14.26
N GLU A 9 20.03 -15.46 14.16
CA GLU A 9 19.08 -16.20 13.31
C GLU A 9 17.63 -15.95 13.71
N ALA A 10 17.31 -16.05 15.01
CA ALA A 10 15.96 -15.80 15.50
C ALA A 10 15.52 -14.34 15.26
N ALA A 11 16.42 -13.38 15.38
CA ALA A 11 16.12 -11.98 15.06
C ALA A 11 15.85 -11.78 13.56
N ALA A 12 16.63 -12.44 12.69
CA ALA A 12 16.41 -12.38 11.25
C ALA A 12 15.07 -13.00 10.85
N GLU A 13 14.71 -14.16 11.41
CA GLU A 13 13.42 -14.81 11.16
C GLU A 13 12.24 -13.92 11.57
N MET A 14 12.34 -13.23 12.71
CA MET A 14 11.32 -12.28 13.16
C MET A 14 11.14 -11.12 12.16
N VAL A 15 12.25 -10.54 11.68
CA VAL A 15 12.19 -9.44 10.69
C VAL A 15 11.57 -9.91 9.38
N GLU A 16 11.93 -11.08 8.88
CA GLU A 16 11.36 -11.63 7.65
C GLU A 16 9.87 -11.91 7.80
N LYS A 17 9.45 -12.46 8.95
CA LYS A 17 8.03 -12.68 9.23
C LYS A 17 7.24 -11.38 9.29
N GLU A 18 7.73 -10.38 10.00
CA GLU A 18 7.07 -9.06 10.07
C GLU A 18 6.94 -8.42 8.69
N ARG A 19 7.99 -8.54 7.85
CA ARG A 19 7.96 -8.09 6.45
C ARG A 19 6.90 -8.83 5.64
N ASP A 20 6.85 -10.15 5.74
CA ASP A 20 5.90 -10.98 5.00
C ASP A 20 4.46 -10.70 5.41
N ASP A 21 4.21 -10.55 6.71
CA ASP A 21 2.91 -10.19 7.24
C ASP A 21 2.47 -8.82 6.70
N GLU A 22 3.37 -7.82 6.64
CA GLU A 22 3.05 -6.50 6.08
C GLU A 22 2.73 -6.53 4.59
N VAL A 23 3.57 -7.21 3.82
CA VAL A 23 3.36 -7.36 2.37
C VAL A 23 2.03 -8.07 2.10
N ALA A 24 1.71 -9.11 2.86
CA ALA A 24 0.45 -9.84 2.73
C ALA A 24 -0.76 -8.94 3.03
N ARG A 25 -0.68 -8.06 4.06
CA ARG A 25 -1.74 -7.09 4.36
C ARG A 25 -1.99 -6.13 3.21
N ILE A 26 -0.93 -5.57 2.62
CA ILE A 26 -1.05 -4.64 1.48
C ILE A 26 -1.61 -5.35 0.26
N GLN A 27 -1.13 -6.56 -0.04
CA GLN A 27 -1.63 -7.36 -1.16
C GLN A 27 -3.11 -7.69 -1.02
N ALA A 28 -3.57 -8.03 0.18
CA ALA A 28 -4.98 -8.28 0.44
C ALA A 28 -5.84 -7.05 0.16
N ALA A 29 -5.42 -5.86 0.61
CA ALA A 29 -6.14 -4.62 0.34
C ALA A 29 -6.21 -4.27 -1.17
N LEU A 30 -5.15 -4.57 -1.93
CA LEU A 30 -5.11 -4.34 -3.38
C LEU A 30 -5.93 -5.37 -4.19
N ALA A 31 -6.36 -6.47 -3.57
CA ALA A 31 -7.18 -7.49 -4.21
C ALA A 31 -8.69 -7.19 -4.15
N GLU A 32 -9.10 -6.21 -3.34
CA GLU A 32 -10.50 -5.80 -3.20
C GLU A 32 -10.98 -5.03 -4.44
N GLU A 33 -12.29 -5.07 -4.69
CA GLU A 33 -12.91 -4.31 -5.77
C GLU A 33 -12.96 -2.83 -5.38
N GLY A 34 -12.50 -1.97 -6.29
CA GLY A 34 -12.52 -0.52 -6.11
C GLY A 34 -13.86 0.10 -6.48
N GLU A 35 -13.91 1.43 -6.40
CA GLU A 35 -15.14 2.19 -6.60
C GLU A 35 -15.41 2.48 -8.08
N ASP A 36 -16.69 2.66 -8.45
CA ASP A 36 -17.08 3.16 -9.78
C ASP A 36 -16.87 4.67 -9.93
N TYR A 37 -17.00 5.40 -8.83
CA TYR A 37 -16.92 6.85 -8.75
C TYR A 37 -15.83 7.26 -7.77
N CYS A 38 -15.13 8.34 -8.10
CA CYS A 38 -14.04 8.86 -7.28
C CYS A 38 -14.57 9.34 -5.93
N ILE A 39 -14.03 8.83 -4.83
CA ILE A 39 -14.45 9.21 -3.47
C ILE A 39 -14.18 10.69 -3.10
N GLU A 40 -13.42 11.42 -3.91
CA GLU A 40 -13.07 12.83 -3.67
C GLU A 40 -13.89 13.81 -4.51
N CYS A 41 -14.10 13.50 -5.80
CA CYS A 41 -14.72 14.43 -6.76
C CYS A 41 -16.01 13.89 -7.39
N ASP A 42 -16.41 12.66 -7.06
CA ASP A 42 -17.61 11.97 -7.57
C ASP A 42 -17.60 11.71 -9.09
N ASP A 43 -16.50 12.03 -9.79
CA ASP A 43 -16.33 11.72 -11.20
C ASP A 43 -16.13 10.21 -11.42
N PRO A 44 -16.63 9.65 -12.54
CA PRO A 44 -16.43 8.24 -12.86
C PRO A 44 -14.95 7.88 -13.01
N ILE A 45 -14.54 6.75 -12.43
CA ILE A 45 -13.17 6.24 -12.56
C ILE A 45 -12.98 5.60 -13.94
N SER A 46 -11.92 5.98 -14.63
CA SER A 46 -11.69 5.53 -16.00
C SER A 46 -11.43 4.02 -16.07
N ALA A 47 -11.91 3.37 -17.13
CA ALA A 47 -11.69 1.94 -17.35
C ALA A 47 -10.20 1.57 -17.41
N ALA A 48 -9.37 2.43 -17.99
CA ALA A 48 -7.91 2.23 -18.00
C ALA A 48 -7.32 2.22 -16.58
N ARG A 49 -7.86 3.04 -15.67
CA ARG A 49 -7.44 3.07 -14.26
C ARG A 49 -7.83 1.79 -13.54
N LYS A 50 -9.08 1.34 -13.69
CA LYS A 50 -9.56 0.07 -13.10
C LYS A 50 -8.83 -1.15 -13.66
N ALA A 51 -8.47 -1.15 -14.94
CA ALA A 51 -7.70 -2.22 -15.56
C ALA A 51 -6.26 -2.29 -15.00
N ALA A 52 -5.65 -1.15 -14.68
CA ALA A 52 -4.32 -1.10 -14.06
C ALA A 52 -4.36 -1.38 -12.55
N LEU A 53 -5.40 -0.93 -11.86
CA LEU A 53 -5.61 -1.11 -10.44
C LEU A 53 -7.11 -1.35 -10.17
N PRO A 54 -7.55 -2.61 -10.05
CA PRO A 54 -8.95 -2.95 -9.80
C PRO A 54 -9.49 -2.34 -8.50
N SER A 55 -8.64 -2.21 -7.48
CA SER A 55 -8.94 -1.63 -6.17
C SER A 55 -8.92 -0.09 -6.14
N ALA A 56 -9.01 0.58 -7.30
CA ALA A 56 -8.91 2.05 -7.35
C ALA A 56 -10.16 2.72 -6.76
N GLU A 57 -9.97 3.56 -5.72
CA GLU A 57 -11.03 4.38 -5.11
C GLU A 57 -11.07 5.83 -5.62
N ARG A 58 -9.97 6.30 -6.24
CA ARG A 58 -9.82 7.68 -6.73
C ARG A 58 -9.52 7.71 -8.22
N CYS A 59 -10.00 8.76 -8.89
CA CYS A 59 -9.58 9.09 -10.25
C CYS A 59 -8.08 9.44 -10.27
N ILE A 60 -7.45 9.41 -11.46
CA ILE A 60 -6.00 9.67 -11.60
C ILE A 60 -5.58 11.04 -11.05
N HIS A 61 -6.38 12.09 -11.28
CA HIS A 61 -6.06 13.44 -10.82
C HIS A 61 -6.11 13.57 -9.30
N CYS A 62 -7.13 12.98 -8.64
CA CYS A 62 -7.23 12.97 -7.19
C CYS A 62 -6.15 12.09 -6.56
N GLN A 63 -5.83 10.95 -7.18
CA GLN A 63 -4.75 10.09 -6.71
C GLN A 63 -3.40 10.82 -6.72
N GLU A 64 -3.04 11.49 -7.82
CA GLU A 64 -1.76 12.20 -7.91
C GLU A 64 -1.64 13.31 -6.86
N GLN A 65 -2.74 14.00 -6.56
CA GLN A 65 -2.77 15.02 -5.51
C GLN A 65 -2.58 14.39 -4.12
N TYR A 66 -3.31 13.30 -3.84
CA TYR A 66 -3.17 12.54 -2.61
C TYR A 66 -1.72 12.07 -2.39
N GLU A 67 -1.10 11.48 -3.41
CA GLU A 67 0.28 11.00 -3.32
C GLU A 67 1.31 12.12 -3.17
N ARG A 68 1.12 13.26 -3.85
CA ARG A 68 1.97 14.45 -3.67
C ARG A 68 1.95 14.92 -2.21
N ASN A 69 0.76 14.98 -1.60
CA ASN A 69 0.59 15.39 -0.21
C ASN A 69 1.20 14.36 0.77
N ALA A 70 1.00 13.07 0.52
CA ALA A 70 1.57 12.00 1.34
C ALA A 70 3.11 12.00 1.30
N ARG A 71 3.71 12.20 0.12
CA ARG A 71 5.17 12.30 -0.03
C ARG A 71 5.73 13.51 0.73
N ALA A 72 5.07 14.66 0.63
CA ALA A 72 5.47 15.85 1.37
C ALA A 72 5.45 15.61 2.88
N ALA A 73 4.41 14.95 3.40
CA ALA A 73 4.30 14.61 4.82
C ALA A 73 5.37 13.60 5.29
N HIS A 74 5.82 12.69 4.42
CA HIS A 74 6.86 11.72 4.75
C HIS A 74 8.29 12.27 4.68
N SER A 75 8.48 13.40 3.99
CA SER A 75 9.77 14.08 3.84
C SER A 75 10.05 15.19 4.87
N ALA A 76 9.10 15.44 5.78
CA ALA A 76 9.19 16.43 6.86
C ALA A 76 9.50 15.76 8.19
#